data_AF-A0A956G389-F1
#
_entry.id   AF-A0A956G389-F1
#
_cell.length_a   1.000
_cell.length_b   1.000
_cell.length_c   1.000
_cell.angle_alpha   90.00
_cell.angle_beta   90.00
_cell.angle_gamma   90.00
#
_symmetry.space_group_name_H-M   'P 1'
#
loop_
_entity.id
_entity.type
_entity.pdbx_description
1 polymer ?
#
loop_
_entity_poly.entity_id
_entity_poly.type
_entity_poly.pdbx_seq_one_letter_code
_entity_poly.pdbx_strand_id
1 'polypeptide(L)'
;DTCPVCFGVWLDQDEIDVLGDVDIDPAFLKTLVGQSANRMCPRGHGFMNEHVIPELLKTPIDRCPVCRGLWLDGDERYALAKSSTREGQGDRKVELAKRGLIWAAQILTQLPVEVENPARGTPWVVYGLGAVLIGCYVASVLGLVYARDFAMIAGQIIREPSHAYTLVTHIFFHADWYHLLGNLYFLYVFGDNVEHIYGHRRFLLLFLGAGLVGGVAQFVLTKATATPVIGASGAIAAVMGAYLWIFPKAKLLQIVPIVYIQLKIPAWVYVLLWMVAQAVFGFFSDAMGTAWFSHLFGAIFGLAMTPWVLRRRRAEVSERVRFRSARAIFGDRLAKRPDPSQAAAAPPPTPTTFGIPKASTSQSGKTPSASGSFTQAGAPTTRGQGFSRRTREQGEPPKSP
;
A
#
# COMPACT_ATOMS: atom_id res chain seq x y z
N ASP A 1 -16.46 -2.40 0.46
CA ASP A 1 -16.59 -2.81 -0.97
C ASP A 1 -16.46 -1.66 -1.96
N THR A 2 -15.92 -1.86 -3.18
CA THR A 2 -15.77 -0.82 -4.22
C THR A 2 -16.68 -1.06 -5.42
N CYS A 3 -17.40 -0.03 -5.87
CA CYS A 3 -18.14 -0.05 -7.13
C CYS A 3 -17.21 0.14 -8.33
N PRO A 4 -17.29 -0.71 -9.36
CA PRO A 4 -16.44 -0.61 -10.54
C PRO A 4 -16.86 0.50 -11.53
N VAL A 5 -18.03 1.11 -11.35
CA VAL A 5 -18.59 2.12 -12.28
C VAL A 5 -18.35 3.54 -11.77
N CYS A 6 -18.83 3.86 -10.58
CA CYS A 6 -18.66 5.19 -9.98
C CYS A 6 -17.41 5.30 -9.09
N PHE A 7 -16.63 4.22 -8.99
CA PHE A 7 -15.50 4.12 -8.06
C PHE A 7 -15.88 4.47 -6.61
N GLY A 8 -17.16 4.31 -6.22
CA GLY A 8 -17.68 4.55 -4.87
C GLY A 8 -17.43 3.39 -3.90
N VAL A 9 -17.33 3.64 -2.59
CA VAL A 9 -17.02 2.64 -1.54
C VAL A 9 -18.18 2.59 -0.58
N TRP A 10 -18.55 1.37 -0.26
CA TRP A 10 -19.39 1.07 0.88
C TRP A 10 -18.50 0.69 2.06
N LEU A 11 -18.73 1.34 3.20
CA LEU A 11 -18.18 0.99 4.50
C LEU A 11 -19.32 0.50 5.39
N ASP A 12 -19.22 -0.74 5.87
CA ASP A 12 -20.14 -1.24 6.90
C ASP A 12 -19.86 -0.55 8.25
N GLN A 13 -20.86 -0.49 9.14
CA GLN A 13 -20.70 0.12 10.46
C GLN A 13 -19.51 -0.47 11.23
N ASP A 14 -19.33 -1.79 11.18
CA ASP A 14 -18.20 -2.48 11.82
C ASP A 14 -16.83 -2.06 11.23
N GLU A 15 -16.77 -1.65 9.96
CA GLU A 15 -15.55 -1.14 9.34
C GLU A 15 -15.29 0.33 9.71
N ILE A 16 -16.36 1.12 9.89
CA ILE A 16 -16.29 2.52 10.33
C ILE A 16 -15.78 2.59 11.77
N ASP A 17 -16.27 1.71 12.65
CA ASP A 17 -15.86 1.65 14.06
C ASP A 17 -14.38 1.28 14.21
N VAL A 18 -13.79 0.57 13.24
CA VAL A 18 -12.34 0.28 13.18
C VAL A 18 -11.52 1.49 12.70
N LEU A 19 -12.13 2.40 11.94
CA LEU A 19 -11.49 3.61 11.42
C LEU A 19 -11.60 4.81 12.40
N GLY A 20 -12.61 4.82 13.26
CA GLY A 20 -12.88 5.90 14.22
C GLY A 20 -12.34 5.61 15.61
N ASP A 21 -11.08 5.95 15.88
CA ASP A 21 -10.52 6.01 17.24
C ASP A 21 -10.83 7.38 17.91
N VAL A 22 -12.01 7.93 17.59
CA VAL A 22 -12.46 9.25 18.06
C VAL A 22 -13.86 9.07 18.63
N ASP A 23 -14.01 9.37 19.92
CA ASP A 23 -15.30 9.47 20.60
C ASP A 23 -16.11 10.61 19.96
N ILE A 24 -16.84 10.30 18.89
CA ILE A 24 -17.80 11.22 18.30
C ILE A 24 -19.06 11.15 19.17
N ASP A 25 -19.40 12.27 19.81
CA ASP A 25 -20.60 12.40 20.64
C ASP A 25 -21.84 11.91 19.87
N PRO A 26 -22.56 10.89 20.38
CA PRO A 26 -23.80 10.41 19.80
C PRO A 26 -24.88 11.50 19.63
N ALA A 27 -24.81 12.58 20.42
CA ALA A 27 -25.70 13.73 20.28
C ALA A 27 -25.36 14.58 19.03
N PHE A 28 -24.08 14.75 18.71
CA PHE A 28 -23.63 15.47 17.50
C PHE A 28 -24.11 14.77 16.22
N LEU A 29 -24.13 13.45 16.20
CA LEU A 29 -24.65 12.67 15.08
C LEU A 29 -26.18 12.81 14.91
N LYS A 30 -26.92 13.07 16.00
CA LYS A 30 -28.37 13.29 15.97
C LYS A 30 -28.75 14.69 15.49
N THR A 31 -27.86 15.67 15.62
CA THR A 31 -28.05 17.03 15.09
C THR A 31 -27.79 17.15 13.59
N LEU A 32 -27.15 16.15 12.97
CA LEU A 32 -27.00 16.11 11.52
C LEU A 32 -28.35 15.71 10.89
N VAL A 33 -29.15 16.71 10.53
CA VAL A 33 -30.39 16.52 9.78
C VAL A 33 -30.03 16.23 8.33
N GLY A 34 -30.06 14.95 7.95
CA GLY A 34 -29.78 14.54 6.58
C GLY A 34 -30.95 14.78 5.65
N GLN A 35 -30.70 15.26 4.43
CA GLN A 35 -31.70 15.28 3.36
C GLN A 35 -31.77 13.88 2.73
N SER A 36 -32.90 13.51 2.13
CA SER A 36 -33.01 12.22 1.42
C SER A 36 -32.06 12.21 0.23
N ALA A 37 -31.05 11.36 0.28
CA ALA A 37 -30.16 11.13 -0.85
C ALA A 37 -30.92 10.38 -1.96
N ASN A 38 -30.54 10.59 -3.22
CA ASN A 38 -31.06 9.81 -4.35
C ASN A 38 -30.49 8.38 -4.42
N ARG A 39 -29.66 7.96 -3.45
CA ARG A 39 -29.01 6.65 -3.44
C ARG A 39 -29.71 5.67 -2.52
N MET A 40 -29.85 4.44 -3.00
CA MET A 40 -30.35 3.32 -2.22
C MET A 40 -29.24 2.62 -1.45
N CYS A 41 -29.56 2.17 -0.25
CA CYS A 41 -28.68 1.33 0.55
C CYS A 41 -28.41 -0.01 -0.20
N PRO A 42 -27.14 -0.42 -0.37
CA PRO A 42 -26.79 -1.70 -1.02
C PRO A 42 -27.37 -2.93 -0.33
N ARG A 43 -27.74 -2.82 0.95
CA ARG A 43 -28.41 -3.87 1.73
C ARG A 43 -29.94 -3.86 1.63
N GLY A 44 -30.53 -2.99 0.79
CA GLY A 44 -31.96 -2.98 0.52
C GLY A 44 -32.81 -2.18 1.52
N HIS A 45 -32.22 -1.36 2.39
CA HIS A 45 -32.94 -0.58 3.41
C HIS A 45 -33.62 0.71 2.91
N GLY A 46 -33.77 0.89 1.59
CA GLY A 46 -34.34 2.10 1.00
C GLY A 46 -33.32 3.23 0.80
N PHE A 47 -33.81 4.47 0.68
CA PHE A 47 -32.99 5.66 0.44
C PHE A 47 -32.09 5.98 1.65
N MET A 48 -30.88 6.44 1.35
CA MET A 48 -29.92 6.90 2.35
C MET A 48 -30.14 8.39 2.67
N ASN A 49 -29.54 8.84 3.76
CA ASN A 49 -29.57 10.23 4.19
C ASN A 49 -28.22 10.88 3.90
N GLU A 50 -28.26 12.01 3.19
CA GLU A 50 -27.10 12.84 2.88
C GLU A 50 -26.83 13.79 4.05
N HIS A 51 -25.67 13.68 4.69
CA HIS A 51 -25.27 14.54 5.80
C HIS A 51 -24.11 15.43 5.39
N VAL A 52 -24.26 16.74 5.58
CA VAL A 52 -23.17 17.71 5.45
C VAL A 52 -22.69 18.03 6.86
N ILE A 53 -21.37 18.05 7.09
CA ILE A 53 -20.77 18.42 8.38
C ILE A 53 -20.00 19.73 8.17
N PRO A 54 -20.65 20.91 8.21
CA PRO A 54 -20.08 22.16 7.70
C PRO A 54 -18.72 22.53 8.32
N GLU A 55 -18.52 22.19 9.60
CA GLU A 55 -17.32 22.50 10.36
C GLU A 55 -16.14 21.53 10.10
N LEU A 56 -16.42 20.30 9.67
CA LEU A 56 -15.40 19.26 9.50
C LEU A 56 -15.19 18.85 8.04
N LEU A 57 -16.28 18.78 7.27
CA LEU A 57 -16.35 18.23 5.92
C LEU A 57 -17.40 18.99 5.09
N LYS A 58 -16.92 19.75 4.11
CA LYS A 58 -17.78 20.43 3.12
C LYS A 58 -18.44 19.47 2.14
N THR A 59 -17.96 18.24 2.07
CA THR A 59 -18.46 17.20 1.18
C THR A 59 -19.59 16.45 1.86
N PRO A 60 -20.77 16.35 1.23
CA PRO A 60 -21.86 15.54 1.75
C PRO A 60 -21.46 14.06 1.83
N ILE A 61 -21.99 13.36 2.83
CA ILE A 61 -21.76 11.94 3.05
C ILE A 61 -23.10 11.22 3.14
N ASP A 62 -23.26 10.16 2.35
CA ASP A 62 -24.43 9.30 2.38
C ASP A 62 -24.34 8.25 3.49
N ARG A 63 -25.35 8.23 4.38
CA ARG A 63 -25.45 7.24 5.46
C ARG A 63 -26.82 6.57 5.47
N CYS A 64 -26.83 5.25 5.57
CA CYS A 64 -28.08 4.52 5.72
C CYS A 64 -28.68 4.69 7.13
N PRO A 65 -29.97 5.06 7.28
CA PRO A 65 -30.58 5.22 8.60
C PRO A 65 -30.76 3.90 9.37
N VAL A 66 -30.81 2.75 8.65
CA VAL A 66 -31.09 1.43 9.24
C VAL A 66 -29.80 0.71 9.62
N CYS A 67 -28.94 0.37 8.64
CA CYS A 67 -27.70 -0.36 8.93
C CYS A 67 -26.52 0.54 9.31
N ARG A 68 -26.70 1.87 9.28
CA ARG A 68 -25.69 2.89 9.59
C ARG A 68 -24.42 2.87 8.74
N GLY A 69 -24.34 2.00 7.74
CA GLY A 69 -23.27 1.97 6.75
C GLY A 69 -23.22 3.25 5.92
N LEU A 70 -22.02 3.53 5.42
CA LEU A 70 -21.66 4.80 4.80
C LEU A 70 -21.23 4.55 3.36
N TRP A 71 -21.76 5.37 2.46
CA TRP A 71 -21.38 5.38 1.06
C TRP A 71 -20.58 6.64 0.74
N LEU A 72 -19.44 6.46 0.08
CA LEU A 72 -18.66 7.56 -0.49
C LEU A 72 -18.46 7.30 -1.97
N ASP A 73 -19.01 8.13 -2.83
CA ASP A 73 -18.76 8.03 -4.27
C ASP A 73 -17.34 8.45 -4.67
N GLY A 74 -17.00 8.33 -5.95
CA GLY A 74 -15.66 8.67 -6.44
C GLY A 74 -15.26 10.12 -6.20
N ASP A 75 -16.20 11.06 -6.35
CA ASP A 75 -15.96 12.50 -6.22
C ASP A 75 -15.94 12.93 -4.75
N GLU A 76 -16.86 12.38 -3.95
CA GLU A 76 -16.92 12.55 -2.49
C GLU A 76 -15.64 12.01 -1.84
N ARG A 77 -15.17 10.82 -2.27
CA ARG A 77 -13.89 10.28 -1.79
C ARG A 77 -12.71 11.17 -2.15
N TYR A 78 -12.69 11.72 -3.35
CA TYR A 78 -11.63 12.63 -3.77
C TYR A 78 -11.67 13.94 -2.96
N ALA A 79 -12.85 14.50 -2.75
CA ALA A 79 -13.06 15.72 -1.98
C ALA A 79 -12.78 15.52 -0.48
N LEU A 80 -13.15 14.36 0.09
CA LEU A 80 -12.81 13.95 1.45
C LEU A 80 -11.29 13.79 1.62
N ALA A 81 -10.62 13.14 0.65
CA ALA A 81 -9.17 13.02 0.65
C ALA A 81 -8.49 14.39 0.59
N LYS A 82 -9.01 15.32 -0.19
CA LYS A 82 -8.46 16.68 -0.33
C LYS A 82 -8.76 17.61 0.85
N SER A 83 -9.88 17.41 1.55
CA SER A 83 -10.25 18.19 2.74
C SER A 83 -9.59 17.66 4.03
N SER A 84 -9.21 16.38 4.03
CA SER A 84 -8.41 15.77 5.10
C SER A 84 -6.89 15.89 4.91
N THR A 85 -6.42 16.34 3.73
CA THR A 85 -4.99 16.67 3.56
C THR A 85 -4.65 17.98 4.25
N ARG A 86 -3.42 18.08 4.75
CA ARG A 86 -2.88 19.27 5.45
C ARG A 86 -2.95 20.56 4.61
N GLU A 87 -2.98 20.45 3.28
CA GLU A 87 -3.21 21.57 2.35
C GLU A 87 -4.61 22.19 2.47
N GLY A 88 -5.63 21.41 2.87
CA GLY A 88 -7.02 21.89 3.01
C GLY A 88 -7.32 22.58 4.36
N GLN A 89 -6.51 22.31 5.39
CA GLN A 89 -6.78 22.71 6.79
C GLN A 89 -5.79 23.77 7.33
N GLY A 90 -4.82 24.24 6.52
CA GLY A 90 -3.74 25.11 6.98
C GLY A 90 -4.08 26.60 7.05
N ASP A 91 -3.59 27.28 8.10
CA ASP A 91 -3.54 28.75 8.17
C ASP A 91 -2.76 29.30 6.97
N ARG A 92 -3.38 30.23 6.23
CA ARG A 92 -2.83 30.84 5.01
C ARG A 92 -1.45 31.47 5.23
N LYS A 93 -1.16 32.02 6.43
CA LYS A 93 0.17 32.58 6.75
C LYS A 93 1.24 31.49 6.90
N VAL A 94 0.89 30.40 7.58
CA VAL A 94 1.77 29.23 7.73
C VAL A 94 2.04 28.58 6.38
N GLU A 95 1.03 28.53 5.52
CA GLU A 95 1.14 28.01 4.14
C GLU A 95 2.05 28.88 3.27
N LEU A 96 1.92 30.21 3.35
CA LEU A 96 2.81 31.17 2.68
C LEU A 96 4.26 31.03 3.13
N ALA A 97 4.51 30.93 4.45
CA ALA A 97 5.84 30.75 5.00
C ALA A 97 6.49 29.43 4.53
N LYS A 98 5.72 28.33 4.52
CA LYS A 98 6.19 27.04 3.99
C LYS A 98 6.52 27.11 2.51
N ARG A 99 5.68 27.75 1.70
CA ARG A 99 5.95 27.93 0.26
C ARG A 99 7.20 28.75 0.02
N GLY A 100 7.42 29.81 0.80
CA GLY A 100 8.65 30.60 0.76
C GLY A 100 9.89 29.76 1.11
N LEU A 101 9.80 28.91 2.12
CA LEU A 101 10.89 28.01 2.52
C LEU A 101 11.18 26.95 1.44
N ILE A 102 10.14 26.37 0.83
CA ILE A 102 10.28 25.44 -0.29
C ILE A 102 10.97 26.13 -1.47
N TRP A 103 10.58 27.35 -1.80
CA TRP A 103 11.23 28.15 -2.85
C TRP A 103 12.71 28.40 -2.55
N ALA A 104 13.04 28.82 -1.33
CA ALA A 104 14.42 29.06 -0.92
C ALA A 104 15.27 27.77 -1.01
N ALA A 105 14.74 26.64 -0.53
CA ALA A 105 15.40 25.35 -0.61
C ALA A 105 15.60 24.90 -2.06
N GLN A 106 14.62 25.12 -2.94
CA GLN A 106 14.71 24.71 -4.35
C GLN A 106 15.63 25.61 -5.18
N ILE A 107 15.68 26.91 -4.90
CA ILE A 107 16.66 27.81 -5.55
C ILE A 107 18.09 27.37 -5.18
N LEU A 108 18.31 27.00 -3.91
CA LEU A 108 19.62 26.59 -3.42
C LEU A 108 20.04 25.21 -3.94
N THR A 109 19.12 24.24 -3.96
CA THR A 109 19.44 22.83 -4.22
C THR A 109 19.14 22.39 -5.64
N GLN A 110 18.20 23.05 -6.32
CA GLN A 110 17.62 22.64 -7.61
C GLN A 110 16.94 21.26 -7.59
N LEU A 111 16.66 20.72 -6.40
CA LEU A 111 16.14 19.37 -6.22
C LEU A 111 14.58 19.34 -6.17
N PRO A 112 13.97 18.18 -6.53
CA PRO A 112 12.52 18.02 -6.53
C PRO A 112 11.94 17.93 -5.12
N VAL A 113 10.87 18.67 -4.85
CA VAL A 113 10.14 18.60 -3.57
C VAL A 113 8.80 17.90 -3.77
N GLU A 114 8.51 16.95 -2.89
CA GLU A 114 7.19 16.31 -2.82
C GLU A 114 6.27 17.07 -1.87
N VAL A 115 5.05 17.40 -2.31
CA VAL A 115 4.09 18.21 -1.52
C VAL A 115 2.74 17.52 -1.34
N GLU A 116 2.34 16.63 -2.26
CA GLU A 116 0.97 16.11 -2.30
C GLU A 116 0.69 14.96 -1.33
N ASN A 117 1.70 14.22 -0.86
CA ASN A 117 1.48 13.01 -0.09
C ASN A 117 2.39 12.94 1.15
N PRO A 118 2.08 13.67 2.23
CA PRO A 118 2.88 13.61 3.45
C PRO A 118 2.71 12.27 4.17
N ALA A 119 3.83 11.64 4.57
CA ALA A 119 3.83 10.41 5.35
C ALA A 119 3.10 10.59 6.70
N ARG A 120 2.25 9.63 7.08
CA ARG A 120 1.45 9.69 8.32
C ARG A 120 2.12 9.03 9.54
N GLY A 121 3.37 8.58 9.43
CA GLY A 121 4.11 7.95 10.52
C GLY A 121 5.59 8.32 10.49
N THR A 122 6.28 8.16 11.62
CA THR A 122 7.70 8.47 11.75
C THR A 122 8.55 7.43 10.99
N PRO A 123 9.33 7.83 9.98
CA PRO A 123 10.12 6.91 9.16
C PRO A 123 11.45 6.58 9.85
N TRP A 124 11.38 5.73 10.88
CA TRP A 124 12.52 5.37 11.72
C TRP A 124 13.69 4.77 10.96
N VAL A 125 13.43 4.01 9.90
CA VAL A 125 14.48 3.38 9.10
C VAL A 125 15.15 4.40 8.20
N VAL A 126 14.41 5.33 7.58
CA VAL A 126 14.99 6.47 6.85
C VAL A 126 15.92 7.26 7.76
N TYR A 127 15.48 7.60 8.99
CA TYR A 127 16.33 8.31 9.94
C TYR A 127 17.53 7.50 10.40
N GLY A 128 17.34 6.21 10.71
CA GLY A 128 18.41 5.31 11.09
C GLY A 128 19.46 5.15 9.99
N LEU A 129 19.02 4.94 8.75
CA LEU A 129 19.90 4.89 7.58
C LEU A 129 20.63 6.23 7.41
N GLY A 130 19.92 7.36 7.47
CA GLY A 130 20.54 8.68 7.39
C GLY A 130 21.64 8.89 8.43
N ALA A 131 21.38 8.51 9.69
CA ALA A 131 22.38 8.57 10.76
C ALA A 131 23.58 7.66 10.49
N VAL A 132 23.37 6.44 9.96
CA VAL A 132 24.47 5.54 9.57
C VAL A 132 25.30 6.13 8.44
N LEU A 133 24.67 6.67 7.39
CA LEU A 133 25.38 7.28 6.25
C LEU A 133 26.23 8.48 6.71
N ILE A 134 25.67 9.32 7.59
CA ILE A 134 26.39 10.45 8.21
C ILE A 134 27.54 9.93 9.05
N GLY A 135 27.31 8.92 9.90
CA GLY A 135 28.33 8.33 10.77
C GLY A 135 29.51 7.76 9.98
N CYS A 136 29.26 7.00 8.91
CA CYS A 136 30.29 6.47 8.01
C CYS A 136 31.07 7.58 7.31
N TYR A 137 30.40 8.64 6.86
CA TYR A 137 31.06 9.79 6.25
C TYR A 137 31.95 10.54 7.25
N VAL A 138 31.44 10.83 8.45
CA VAL A 138 32.22 11.48 9.52
C VAL A 138 33.43 10.63 9.89
N ALA A 139 33.26 9.32 10.06
CA ALA A 139 34.38 8.41 10.32
C ALA A 139 35.44 8.44 9.20
N SER A 140 35.01 8.62 7.94
CA SER A 140 35.90 8.76 6.80
C SER A 140 36.68 10.07 6.83
N VAL A 141 36.02 11.19 7.13
CA VAL A 141 36.66 12.51 7.24
C VAL A 141 37.64 12.58 8.40
N LEU A 142 37.34 11.91 9.51
CA LEU A 142 38.24 11.81 10.67
C LEU A 142 39.42 10.85 10.47
N GLY A 143 39.47 10.14 9.34
CA GLY A 143 40.55 9.18 9.05
C GLY A 143 40.48 7.89 9.85
N LEU A 144 39.34 7.58 10.48
CA LEU A 144 39.13 6.31 11.19
C LEU A 144 38.93 5.14 10.23
N VAL A 145 38.42 5.44 9.03
CA VAL A 145 38.18 4.50 7.93
C VAL A 145 38.43 5.24 6.61
N TYR A 146 38.76 4.53 5.54
CA TYR A 146 38.87 5.17 4.21
C TYR A 146 37.74 4.68 3.32
N ALA A 147 36.94 5.62 2.79
CA ALA A 147 35.81 5.33 1.92
C ALA A 147 36.18 4.45 0.71
N ARG A 148 37.40 4.61 0.19
CA ARG A 148 37.95 3.81 -0.92
C ARG A 148 38.05 2.32 -0.62
N ASP A 149 38.24 1.95 0.65
CA ASP A 149 38.39 0.53 1.06
C ASP A 149 37.05 -0.21 0.98
N PHE A 150 35.95 0.54 1.01
CA PHE A 150 34.58 0.02 0.89
C PHE A 150 33.96 0.31 -0.49
N ALA A 151 34.69 0.99 -1.37
CA ALA A 151 34.23 1.24 -2.73
C ALA A 151 34.19 -0.07 -3.52
N MET A 152 33.12 -0.29 -4.25
CA MET A 152 32.98 -1.45 -5.12
C MET A 152 33.74 -1.20 -6.42
N ILE A 153 34.82 -1.95 -6.64
CA ILE A 153 35.59 -1.93 -7.89
C ILE A 153 35.51 -3.31 -8.53
N ALA A 154 34.91 -3.39 -9.72
CA ALA A 154 34.67 -4.67 -10.37
C ALA A 154 35.96 -5.44 -10.67
N GLY A 155 36.99 -4.74 -11.16
CA GLY A 155 38.31 -5.34 -11.39
C GLY A 155 38.97 -5.91 -10.13
N GLN A 156 38.77 -5.29 -8.97
CA GLN A 156 39.34 -5.74 -7.70
C GLN A 156 38.65 -7.00 -7.19
N ILE A 157 37.31 -7.04 -7.24
CA ILE A 157 36.53 -8.23 -6.84
C ILE A 157 36.91 -9.44 -7.71
N ILE A 158 37.16 -9.24 -9.01
CA ILE A 158 37.56 -10.33 -9.92
C ILE A 158 38.96 -10.87 -9.57
N ARG A 159 39.92 -9.99 -9.26
CA ARG A 159 41.30 -10.38 -8.93
C ARG A 159 41.42 -10.95 -7.53
N GLU A 160 40.65 -10.40 -6.59
CA GLU A 160 40.72 -10.69 -5.16
C GLU A 160 39.29 -10.88 -4.62
N PRO A 161 38.74 -12.11 -4.69
CA PRO A 161 37.37 -12.40 -4.27
C PRO A 161 37.06 -12.07 -2.79
N SER A 162 38.09 -11.90 -1.96
CA SER A 162 37.97 -11.38 -0.59
C SER A 162 37.30 -10.01 -0.52
N HIS A 163 37.35 -9.21 -1.60
CA HIS A 163 36.68 -7.91 -1.70
C HIS A 163 35.17 -8.00 -1.96
N ALA A 164 34.56 -9.19 -2.04
CA ALA A 164 33.12 -9.32 -2.28
C ALA A 164 32.22 -8.57 -1.26
N TYR A 165 32.73 -8.25 -0.06
CA TYR A 165 32.01 -7.42 0.92
C TYR A 165 31.69 -6.00 0.40
N THR A 166 32.43 -5.49 -0.58
CA THR A 166 32.18 -4.18 -1.20
C THR A 166 30.88 -4.15 -2.00
N LEU A 167 30.34 -5.31 -2.42
CA LEU A 167 29.01 -5.40 -3.06
C LEU A 167 27.87 -4.91 -2.16
N VAL A 168 28.08 -4.87 -0.85
CA VAL A 168 27.10 -4.36 0.12
C VAL A 168 27.62 -3.11 0.82
N THR A 169 28.89 -3.08 1.21
CA THR A 169 29.42 -1.97 2.03
C THR A 169 29.54 -0.64 1.28
N HIS A 170 29.66 -0.65 -0.05
CA HIS A 170 29.72 0.57 -0.86
C HIS A 170 28.51 1.50 -0.66
N ILE A 171 27.36 0.94 -0.27
CA ILE A 171 26.10 1.66 -0.04
C ILE A 171 26.26 2.74 1.06
N PHE A 172 27.14 2.50 2.04
CA PHE A 172 27.21 3.34 3.25
C PHE A 172 28.21 4.48 3.18
N PHE A 173 29.16 4.43 2.23
CA PHE A 173 30.21 5.42 2.09
C PHE A 173 29.90 6.40 0.98
N HIS A 174 30.51 7.59 1.02
CA HIS A 174 30.29 8.65 0.03
C HIS A 174 31.61 9.34 -0.30
N ALA A 175 31.76 9.76 -1.56
CA ALA A 175 32.99 10.38 -2.06
C ALA A 175 33.21 11.79 -1.47
N ASP A 176 32.13 12.54 -1.27
CA ASP A 176 32.15 13.93 -0.83
C ASP A 176 30.82 14.29 -0.15
N TRP A 177 30.78 15.49 0.44
CA TRP A 177 29.64 15.94 1.23
C TRP A 177 28.41 16.27 0.38
N TYR A 178 28.58 16.73 -0.87
CA TYR A 178 27.47 16.97 -1.78
C TYR A 178 26.81 15.65 -2.18
N HIS A 179 27.62 14.63 -2.44
CA HIS A 179 27.14 13.29 -2.74
C HIS A 179 26.34 12.72 -1.55
N LEU A 180 26.84 12.84 -0.32
CA LEU A 180 26.08 12.45 0.88
C LEU A 180 24.78 13.23 1.00
N LEU A 181 24.83 14.56 0.88
CA LEU A 181 23.67 15.43 1.05
C LEU A 181 22.57 15.11 0.02
N GLY A 182 22.94 14.88 -1.24
CA GLY A 182 22.01 14.46 -2.28
C GLY A 182 21.33 13.12 -1.94
N ASN A 183 22.09 12.13 -1.48
CA ASN A 183 21.52 10.84 -1.08
C ASN A 183 20.57 10.97 0.13
N LEU A 184 20.94 11.75 1.15
CA LEU A 184 20.07 12.01 2.30
C LEU A 184 18.78 12.71 1.88
N TYR A 185 18.87 13.67 0.96
CA TYR A 185 17.72 14.38 0.42
C TYR A 185 16.76 13.43 -0.29
N PHE A 186 17.23 12.66 -1.28
CA PHE A 186 16.38 11.74 -2.03
C PHE A 186 15.86 10.59 -1.16
N LEU A 187 16.66 10.12 -0.20
CA LEU A 187 16.22 9.13 0.79
C LEU A 187 15.07 9.68 1.63
N TYR A 188 15.13 10.93 2.07
CA TYR A 188 14.05 11.54 2.85
C TYR A 188 12.81 11.80 1.99
N VAL A 189 12.98 12.45 0.83
CA VAL A 189 11.86 12.86 -0.05
C VAL A 189 11.03 11.66 -0.53
N PHE A 190 11.66 10.53 -0.85
CA PHE A 190 10.93 9.36 -1.36
C PHE A 190 10.74 8.27 -0.30
N GLY A 191 11.66 8.19 0.67
CA GLY A 191 11.72 7.06 1.59
C GLY A 191 10.68 7.09 2.69
N ASP A 192 10.28 8.27 3.17
CA ASP A 192 9.30 8.38 4.26
C ASP A 192 7.94 7.74 3.87
N ASN A 193 7.48 8.03 2.66
CA ASN A 193 6.27 7.53 2.06
C ASN A 193 6.33 6.04 1.75
N VAL A 194 7.44 5.58 1.17
CA VAL A 194 7.62 4.16 0.88
C VAL A 194 7.72 3.36 2.18
N GLU A 195 8.47 3.85 3.18
CA GLU A 195 8.59 3.22 4.50
C GLU A 195 7.23 3.14 5.21
N HIS A 196 6.43 4.19 5.16
CA HIS A 196 5.08 4.18 5.72
C HIS A 196 4.22 3.05 5.13
N ILE A 197 4.23 2.90 3.81
CA ILE A 197 3.43 1.89 3.12
C ILE A 197 4.01 0.48 3.30
N TYR A 198 5.33 0.31 3.25
CA TYR A 198 6.00 -1.00 3.33
C TYR A 198 6.17 -1.50 4.76
N GLY A 199 6.29 -0.59 5.70
CA GLY A 199 6.75 -0.81 7.06
C GLY A 199 8.27 -0.94 7.14
N HIS A 200 8.80 -0.61 8.32
CA HIS A 200 10.22 -0.54 8.65
C HIS A 200 11.05 -1.71 8.10
N ARG A 201 10.67 -2.96 8.44
CA ARG A 201 11.45 -4.16 8.06
C ARG A 201 11.58 -4.35 6.55
N ARG A 202 10.48 -4.16 5.80
CA ARG A 202 10.47 -4.39 4.35
C ARG A 202 11.15 -3.27 3.60
N PHE A 203 11.03 -2.05 4.11
CA PHE A 203 11.79 -0.92 3.60
C PHE A 203 13.30 -1.14 3.73
N LEU A 204 13.78 -1.58 4.90
CA LEU A 204 15.19 -1.91 5.10
C LEU A 204 15.68 -3.01 4.15
N LEU A 205 14.89 -4.10 4.01
CA LEU A 205 15.23 -5.18 3.08
C LEU A 205 15.23 -4.74 1.62
N LEU A 206 14.29 -3.87 1.23
CA LEU A 206 14.27 -3.27 -0.10
C LEU A 206 15.54 -2.46 -0.33
N PHE A 207 15.91 -1.60 0.60
CA PHE A 207 17.06 -0.71 0.50
C PHE A 207 18.38 -1.51 0.38
N LEU A 208 18.63 -2.45 1.28
CA LEU A 208 19.85 -3.27 1.25
C LEU A 208 19.88 -4.22 0.05
N GLY A 209 18.76 -4.87 -0.26
CA GLY A 209 18.64 -5.76 -1.40
C GLY A 209 18.84 -5.04 -2.74
N ALA A 210 18.31 -3.81 -2.85
CA ALA A 210 18.50 -2.97 -4.02
C ALA A 210 19.95 -2.54 -4.21
N GLY A 211 20.64 -2.14 -3.15
CA GLY A 211 22.06 -1.79 -3.23
C GLY A 211 22.91 -2.98 -3.69
N LEU A 212 22.62 -4.19 -3.20
CA LEU A 212 23.26 -5.41 -3.69
C LEU A 212 22.94 -5.69 -5.17
N VAL A 213 21.67 -5.65 -5.58
CA VAL A 213 21.26 -5.89 -6.97
C VAL A 213 21.87 -4.86 -7.92
N GLY A 214 21.86 -3.58 -7.53
CA GLY A 214 22.49 -2.51 -8.29
C GLY A 214 24.00 -2.69 -8.39
N GLY A 215 24.67 -3.01 -7.28
CA GLY A 215 26.11 -3.30 -7.26
C GLY A 215 26.47 -4.48 -8.16
N VAL A 216 25.71 -5.58 -8.10
CA VAL A 216 25.89 -6.75 -8.97
C VAL A 216 25.65 -6.40 -10.44
N ALA A 217 24.60 -5.63 -10.76
CA ALA A 217 24.34 -5.22 -12.13
C ALA A 217 25.48 -4.37 -12.70
N GLN A 218 25.95 -3.40 -11.92
CA GLN A 218 27.11 -2.58 -12.27
C GLN A 218 28.36 -3.44 -12.44
N PHE A 219 28.65 -4.36 -11.52
CA PHE A 219 29.75 -5.31 -11.59
C PHE A 219 29.74 -6.15 -12.88
N VAL A 220 28.59 -6.72 -13.23
CA VAL A 220 28.44 -7.60 -14.41
C VAL A 220 28.53 -6.82 -15.72
N LEU A 221 28.00 -5.60 -15.77
CA LEU A 221 27.89 -4.82 -17.02
C LEU A 221 29.13 -3.97 -17.32
N THR A 222 29.92 -3.60 -16.32
CA THR A 222 31.12 -2.76 -16.48
C THR A 222 32.44 -3.53 -16.39
N LYS A 223 32.40 -4.84 -16.67
CA LYS A 223 33.48 -5.83 -16.53
C LYS A 223 34.89 -5.21 -16.65
N ALA A 224 35.72 -5.42 -15.62
CA ALA A 224 37.14 -5.05 -15.58
C ALA A 224 37.47 -3.54 -15.59
N THR A 225 36.49 -2.64 -15.40
CA THR A 225 36.79 -1.23 -15.13
C THR A 225 37.37 -1.02 -13.72
N ALA A 226 38.28 -0.05 -13.60
CA ALA A 226 38.86 0.39 -12.33
C ALA A 226 38.02 1.48 -11.63
N THR A 227 36.84 1.80 -12.18
CA THR A 227 36.00 2.89 -11.70
C THR A 227 35.36 2.50 -10.36
N PRO A 228 35.65 3.21 -9.26
CA PRO A 228 35.06 2.94 -7.97
C PRO A 228 33.59 3.35 -7.94
N VAL A 229 32.76 2.47 -7.39
CA VAL A 229 31.34 2.72 -7.13
C VAL A 229 31.13 2.85 -5.63
N ILE A 230 30.53 3.95 -5.22
CA ILE A 230 30.34 4.28 -3.81
C ILE A 230 29.06 5.12 -3.68
N GLY A 231 28.31 4.94 -2.60
CA GLY A 231 27.10 5.72 -2.31
C GLY A 231 25.82 4.90 -2.27
N ALA A 232 24.84 5.43 -1.55
CA ALA A 232 23.52 4.84 -1.36
C ALA A 232 22.59 4.94 -2.58
N SER A 233 23.03 5.59 -3.65
CA SER A 233 22.17 6.04 -4.76
C SER A 233 21.50 4.91 -5.52
N GLY A 234 22.12 3.73 -5.62
CA GLY A 234 21.47 2.52 -6.17
C GLY A 234 20.32 2.01 -5.30
N ALA A 235 20.47 2.04 -3.98
CA ALA A 235 19.42 1.67 -3.03
C ALA A 235 18.26 2.69 -3.04
N ILE A 236 18.58 3.98 -3.11
CA ILE A 236 17.60 5.07 -3.22
C ILE A 236 16.86 5.01 -4.55
N ALA A 237 17.53 4.61 -5.64
CA ALA A 237 16.86 4.39 -6.92
C ALA A 237 15.72 3.36 -6.80
N ALA A 238 15.89 2.29 -6.01
CA ALA A 238 14.80 1.36 -5.74
C ALA A 238 13.66 1.97 -4.93
N VAL A 239 13.97 2.88 -3.99
CA VAL A 239 12.95 3.64 -3.29
C VAL A 239 12.15 4.50 -4.27
N MET A 240 12.81 5.17 -5.22
CA MET A 240 12.15 5.93 -6.29
C MET A 240 11.30 5.02 -7.21
N GLY A 241 11.81 3.84 -7.58
CA GLY A 241 11.07 2.85 -8.35
C GLY A 241 9.84 2.31 -7.61
N ALA A 242 9.94 2.11 -6.30
CA ALA A 242 8.79 1.75 -5.47
C ALA A 242 7.79 2.90 -5.35
N TYR A 243 8.28 4.12 -5.13
CA TYR A 243 7.46 5.32 -5.07
C TYR A 243 6.66 5.52 -6.36
N LEU A 244 7.29 5.33 -7.52
CA LEU A 244 6.64 5.36 -8.83
C LEU A 244 5.43 4.41 -8.90
N TRP A 245 5.57 3.18 -8.41
CA TRP A 245 4.47 2.23 -8.41
C TRP A 245 3.33 2.64 -7.47
N ILE A 246 3.67 3.15 -6.28
CA ILE A 246 2.68 3.47 -5.24
C ILE A 246 1.94 4.78 -5.57
N PHE A 247 2.66 5.78 -6.05
CA PHE A 247 2.18 7.15 -6.25
C PHE A 247 2.46 7.68 -7.67
N PRO A 248 2.04 6.97 -8.75
CA PRO A 248 2.42 7.35 -10.11
C PRO A 248 1.93 8.74 -10.51
N LYS A 249 0.79 9.19 -9.95
CA LYS A 249 0.16 10.48 -10.25
C LYS A 249 0.55 11.61 -9.28
N ALA A 250 1.31 11.32 -8.22
CA ALA A 250 1.76 12.34 -7.29
C ALA A 250 2.68 13.34 -8.02
N LYS A 251 2.52 14.63 -7.75
CA LYS A 251 3.29 15.66 -8.43
C LYS A 251 4.51 16.05 -7.60
N LEU A 252 5.67 15.96 -8.24
CA LEU A 252 6.92 16.50 -7.76
C LEU A 252 7.06 17.93 -8.27
N LEU A 253 7.35 18.87 -7.38
CA LEU A 253 7.71 20.22 -7.75
C LEU A 253 9.19 20.20 -8.15
N GLN A 254 9.48 20.41 -9.43
CA GLN A 254 10.84 20.55 -9.92
C GLN A 254 11.07 21.99 -10.38
N ILE A 255 12.12 22.64 -9.88
CA ILE A 255 12.55 23.93 -10.42
C ILE A 255 13.35 23.69 -11.70
N VAL A 256 13.06 24.43 -12.77
CA VAL A 256 13.86 24.40 -13.99
C VAL A 256 15.00 25.40 -13.83
N PRO A 257 16.27 24.98 -13.73
CA PRO A 257 17.38 25.87 -13.35
C PRO A 257 17.59 27.06 -14.29
N ILE A 258 17.24 26.92 -15.57
CA ILE A 258 17.48 27.95 -16.61
C ILE A 258 16.48 29.11 -16.49
N VAL A 259 15.22 28.81 -16.14
CA VAL A 259 14.12 29.79 -16.15
C VAL A 259 13.54 30.06 -14.77
N TYR A 260 14.01 29.34 -13.73
CA TYR A 260 13.52 29.42 -12.35
C TYR A 260 12.00 29.28 -12.20
N ILE A 261 11.38 28.44 -13.05
CA ILE A 261 9.95 28.10 -12.97
C ILE A 261 9.79 26.77 -12.25
N GLN A 262 8.84 26.69 -11.31
CA GLN A 262 8.42 25.45 -10.68
C GLN A 262 7.42 24.71 -11.57
N LEU A 263 7.82 23.55 -12.07
CA LEU A 263 6.95 22.63 -12.80
C LEU A 263 6.42 21.55 -11.87
N LYS A 264 5.11 21.26 -11.98
CA LYS A 264 4.48 20.11 -11.34
C LYS A 264 4.59 18.91 -12.28
N ILE A 265 5.59 18.06 -12.03
CA ILE A 265 5.86 16.89 -12.85
C ILE A 265 5.26 15.66 -12.17
N PRO A 266 4.36 14.90 -12.82
CA PRO A 266 3.91 13.63 -12.26
C PRO A 266 5.10 12.69 -12.01
N ALA A 267 5.09 11.97 -10.89
CA ALA A 267 6.18 11.09 -10.49
C ALA A 267 6.52 10.06 -11.57
N TRP A 268 5.52 9.57 -12.31
CA TRP A 268 5.75 8.68 -13.44
C TRP A 268 6.58 9.29 -14.57
N VAL A 269 6.37 10.56 -14.90
CA VAL A 269 7.19 11.25 -15.89
C VAL A 269 8.60 11.44 -15.34
N TYR A 270 8.70 11.94 -14.11
CA TYR A 270 9.99 12.27 -13.49
C TYR A 270 10.91 11.05 -13.38
N VAL A 271 10.42 9.98 -12.73
CA VAL A 271 11.22 8.78 -12.48
C VAL A 271 11.52 8.02 -13.77
N LEU A 272 10.55 7.94 -14.70
CA LEU A 272 10.77 7.22 -15.97
C LEU A 272 11.79 7.95 -16.86
N LEU A 273 11.69 9.27 -17.01
CA LEU A 273 12.68 10.04 -17.77
C LEU A 273 14.07 9.93 -17.15
N TRP A 274 14.16 9.98 -15.81
CA TRP A 274 15.39 9.75 -15.09
C TRP A 274 15.96 8.35 -15.36
N MET A 275 15.14 7.29 -15.28
CA MET A 275 15.58 5.91 -15.59
C MET A 275 16.06 5.76 -17.04
N VAL A 276 15.38 6.39 -18.00
CA VAL A 276 15.83 6.39 -19.41
C VAL A 276 17.19 7.09 -19.53
N ALA A 277 17.38 8.22 -18.85
CA ALA A 277 18.67 8.90 -18.82
C ALA A 277 19.77 8.01 -18.21
N GLN A 278 19.48 7.29 -17.12
CA GLN A 278 20.42 6.31 -16.52
C GLN A 278 20.84 5.23 -17.53
N ALA A 279 19.88 4.69 -18.29
CA ALA A 279 20.18 3.71 -19.33
C ALA A 279 21.03 4.30 -20.45
N VAL A 280 20.65 5.47 -20.99
CA VAL A 280 21.40 6.15 -22.05
C VAL A 280 22.84 6.45 -21.58
N PHE A 281 23.03 7.08 -20.44
CA PHE A 281 24.37 7.37 -19.95
C PHE A 281 25.18 6.12 -19.61
N GLY A 282 24.54 5.04 -19.12
CA GLY A 282 25.21 3.77 -18.88
C GLY A 282 25.77 3.11 -20.15
N PHE A 283 25.10 3.26 -21.29
CA PHE A 283 25.56 2.70 -22.57
C PHE A 283 26.44 3.63 -23.40
N PHE A 284 26.27 4.95 -23.27
CA PHE A 284 26.91 5.94 -24.15
C PHE A 284 27.93 6.84 -23.46
N SER A 285 28.06 6.78 -22.13
CA SER A 285 29.06 7.54 -21.41
C SER A 285 30.04 6.61 -20.70
N ASP A 286 31.32 6.71 -21.08
CA ASP A 286 32.45 6.25 -20.27
C ASP A 286 32.79 7.26 -19.17
N ALA A 287 31.88 8.21 -18.89
CA ALA A 287 32.07 9.27 -17.92
C ALA A 287 32.36 8.66 -16.55
N MET A 288 33.63 8.71 -16.17
CA MET A 288 34.17 8.11 -14.97
C MET A 288 33.48 8.70 -13.74
N GLY A 289 32.91 7.84 -12.89
CA GLY A 289 32.47 8.22 -11.53
C GLY A 289 31.00 8.01 -11.19
N THR A 290 30.11 7.73 -12.16
CA THR A 290 28.67 7.51 -11.88
C THR A 290 28.24 6.07 -12.17
N ALA A 291 27.61 5.42 -11.19
CA ALA A 291 27.17 4.03 -11.29
C ALA A 291 25.81 3.88 -12.00
N TRP A 292 25.75 4.28 -13.28
CA TRP A 292 24.53 4.35 -14.09
C TRP A 292 23.69 3.06 -14.07
N PHE A 293 24.34 1.88 -14.20
CA PHE A 293 23.62 0.60 -14.15
C PHE A 293 23.15 0.26 -12.75
N SER A 294 23.91 0.62 -11.71
CA SER A 294 23.44 0.46 -10.33
C SER A 294 22.15 1.23 -10.07
N HIS A 295 22.02 2.44 -10.63
CA HIS A 295 20.82 3.26 -10.51
C HIS A 295 19.65 2.65 -11.27
N LEU A 296 19.85 2.29 -12.54
CA LEU A 296 18.81 1.71 -13.39
C LEU A 296 18.26 0.41 -12.80
N PHE A 297 19.13 -0.53 -12.44
CA PHE A 297 18.70 -1.84 -11.93
C PHE A 297 18.18 -1.76 -10.49
N GLY A 298 18.66 -0.82 -9.68
CA GLY A 298 18.04 -0.48 -8.40
C GLY A 298 16.59 -0.04 -8.58
N ALA A 299 16.33 0.92 -9.47
CA ALA A 299 14.98 1.40 -9.76
C ALA A 299 14.06 0.30 -10.31
N ILE A 300 14.54 -0.53 -11.24
CA ILE A 300 13.79 -1.68 -11.77
C ILE A 300 13.45 -2.66 -10.65
N PHE A 301 14.42 -2.97 -9.77
CA PHE A 301 14.20 -3.87 -8.63
C PHE A 301 13.12 -3.34 -7.68
N GLY A 302 13.18 -2.06 -7.34
CA GLY A 302 12.17 -1.38 -6.53
C GLY A 302 10.77 -1.47 -7.14
N LEU A 303 10.66 -1.12 -8.42
CA LEU A 303 9.41 -1.18 -9.18
C LEU A 303 8.85 -2.61 -9.20
N ALA A 304 9.69 -3.60 -9.48
CA ALA A 304 9.31 -5.01 -9.61
C ALA A 304 8.91 -5.66 -8.27
N MET A 305 9.53 -5.25 -7.16
CA MET A 305 9.21 -5.80 -5.82
C MET A 305 7.91 -5.24 -5.24
N THR A 306 7.49 -4.06 -5.68
CA THR A 306 6.34 -3.36 -5.10
C THR A 306 5.03 -4.16 -5.12
N PRO A 307 4.59 -4.76 -6.25
CA PRO A 307 3.36 -5.55 -6.28
C PRO A 307 3.35 -6.68 -5.25
N TRP A 308 4.48 -7.36 -5.07
CA TRP A 308 4.63 -8.46 -4.12
C TRP A 308 4.55 -7.96 -2.67
N VAL A 309 5.25 -6.87 -2.35
CA VAL A 309 5.22 -6.26 -1.00
C VAL A 309 3.80 -5.82 -0.65
N LEU A 310 3.11 -5.13 -1.57
CA LEU A 310 1.75 -4.64 -1.33
C LEU A 310 0.74 -5.78 -1.13
N ARG A 311 0.87 -6.89 -1.87
CA ARG A 311 0.03 -8.10 -1.65
C ARG A 311 0.21 -8.66 -0.25
N ARG A 312 1.46 -8.77 0.23
CA ARG A 312 1.76 -9.25 1.60
C ARG A 312 1.17 -8.29 2.65
N ARG A 313 1.32 -6.98 2.47
CA ARG A 313 0.76 -5.98 3.40
C ARG A 313 -0.76 -6.03 3.48
N ARG A 314 -1.44 -6.19 2.34
CA ARG A 314 -2.90 -6.35 2.31
C ARG A 314 -3.36 -7.61 3.05
N ALA A 315 -2.65 -8.73 2.89
CA ALA A 315 -2.96 -9.97 3.62
C ALA A 315 -2.83 -9.77 5.15
N GLU A 316 -1.74 -9.16 5.62
CA GLU A 316 -1.52 -8.88 7.04
C GLU A 316 -2.58 -7.94 7.64
N VAL A 317 -2.96 -6.90 6.91
CA VAL A 317 -4.01 -5.98 7.35
C VAL A 317 -5.36 -6.69 7.39
N SER A 318 -5.70 -7.46 6.36
CA SER A 318 -6.95 -8.24 6.31
C SER A 318 -7.05 -9.23 7.47
N GLU A 319 -5.96 -9.92 7.79
CA GLU A 319 -5.89 -10.84 8.92
C GLU A 319 -6.09 -10.11 10.26
N ARG A 320 -5.39 -8.99 10.49
CA ARG A 320 -5.58 -8.17 11.71
C ARG A 320 -7.00 -7.67 11.88
N VAL A 321 -7.63 -7.21 10.80
CA VAL A 321 -9.03 -6.74 10.82
C VAL A 321 -9.96 -7.91 11.16
N ARG A 322 -9.81 -9.06 10.49
CA ARG A 322 -10.61 -10.28 10.80
C ARG A 322 -10.50 -10.69 12.27
N PHE A 323 -9.30 -10.67 12.85
CA PHE A 323 -9.10 -10.99 14.25
C PHE A 323 -9.74 -9.99 15.21
N ARG A 324 -9.64 -8.67 14.92
CA ARG A 324 -10.29 -7.63 15.74
C ARG A 324 -11.81 -7.72 15.66
N SER A 325 -12.37 -7.87 14.47
CA SER A 325 -13.82 -8.04 14.28
C SER A 325 -14.32 -9.31 14.97
N ALA A 326 -13.61 -10.44 14.85
CA ALA A 326 -13.96 -11.66 15.58
C ALA A 326 -13.91 -11.44 17.11
N ARG A 327 -12.88 -10.76 17.63
CA ARG A 327 -12.78 -10.46 19.06
C ARG A 327 -13.90 -9.54 19.54
N ALA A 328 -14.28 -8.52 18.77
CA ALA A 328 -15.42 -7.65 19.10
C ALA A 328 -16.74 -8.44 19.12
N ILE A 329 -17.00 -9.24 18.08
CA ILE A 329 -18.26 -10.00 17.93
C ILE A 329 -18.38 -11.13 18.98
N PHE A 330 -17.30 -11.87 19.23
CA PHE A 330 -17.33 -13.03 20.12
C PHE A 330 -16.92 -12.72 21.56
N GLY A 331 -16.14 -11.67 21.80
CA GLY A 331 -15.79 -11.20 23.14
C GLY A 331 -17.02 -10.74 23.92
N ASP A 332 -17.92 -9.98 23.27
CA ASP A 332 -19.20 -9.57 23.86
C ASP A 332 -20.14 -10.74 24.15
N ARG A 333 -20.11 -11.80 23.32
CA ARG A 333 -20.92 -13.01 23.55
C ARG A 333 -20.40 -13.83 24.73
N LEU A 334 -19.10 -13.83 24.99
CA LEU A 334 -18.51 -14.52 26.14
C LEU A 334 -18.72 -13.73 27.42
N ALA A 335 -18.65 -12.40 27.38
CA ALA A 335 -18.96 -11.54 28.53
C ALA A 335 -20.43 -11.56 28.94
N LYS A 336 -21.35 -11.85 28.00
CA LYS A 336 -22.80 -11.95 28.26
C LYS A 336 -23.29 -13.37 28.57
N ARG A 337 -22.40 -14.37 28.70
CA ARG A 337 -22.83 -15.68 29.20
C ARG A 337 -23.14 -15.57 30.70
N PRO A 338 -24.35 -15.92 31.16
CA PRO A 338 -24.62 -15.99 32.59
C PRO A 338 -23.66 -17.01 33.22
N ASP A 339 -23.22 -16.69 34.43
CA ASP A 339 -22.31 -17.54 35.21
C ASP A 339 -22.87 -18.98 35.27
N PRO A 340 -22.09 -20.02 34.90
CA PRO A 340 -22.52 -21.41 35.00
C PRO A 340 -22.98 -21.80 36.43
N SER A 341 -22.59 -21.04 37.47
CA SER A 341 -23.12 -21.21 38.83
C SER A 341 -24.63 -20.89 38.95
N GLN A 342 -25.18 -20.06 38.07
CA GLN A 342 -26.60 -19.67 38.05
C GLN A 342 -27.48 -20.64 37.25
N ALA A 343 -26.90 -21.47 36.38
CA ALA A 343 -27.64 -22.47 35.59
C ALA A 343 -27.97 -23.75 36.39
N ALA A 344 -27.31 -23.98 37.53
CA ALA A 344 -27.49 -25.16 38.36
C ALA A 344 -28.74 -25.13 39.28
N ALA A 345 -29.54 -24.05 39.25
CA ALA A 345 -30.70 -23.87 40.11
C ALA A 345 -32.05 -24.29 39.49
N ALA A 346 -32.07 -24.83 38.26
CA ALA A 346 -33.30 -25.30 37.65
C ALA A 346 -33.66 -26.71 38.18
N PRO A 347 -34.85 -26.92 38.79
CA PRO A 347 -35.26 -28.24 39.25
C PRO A 347 -35.42 -29.21 38.06
N PRO A 348 -35.12 -30.51 38.22
CA PRO A 348 -35.27 -31.48 37.16
C PRO A 348 -36.74 -31.58 36.72
N PRO A 349 -37.01 -31.77 35.41
CA PRO A 349 -38.38 -31.90 34.93
C PRO A 349 -39.04 -33.14 35.53
N THR A 350 -40.24 -32.95 36.07
CA THR A 350 -41.08 -33.99 36.68
C THR A 350 -41.41 -35.08 35.65
N PRO A 351 -41.32 -36.37 35.99
CA PRO A 351 -41.67 -37.44 35.04
C PRO A 351 -43.17 -37.42 34.76
N THR A 352 -43.53 -37.06 33.52
CA THR A 352 -44.91 -37.17 33.03
C THR A 352 -45.23 -38.65 32.82
N THR A 353 -46.12 -39.18 33.64
CA THR A 353 -46.75 -40.50 33.46
C THR A 353 -47.55 -40.51 32.15
N PHE A 354 -47.08 -41.26 31.15
CA PHE A 354 -47.87 -41.56 29.95
C PHE A 354 -48.97 -42.56 30.31
N GLY A 355 -50.23 -42.11 30.26
CA GLY A 355 -51.40 -42.96 30.36
C GLY A 355 -51.54 -43.85 29.11
N ILE A 356 -51.70 -45.15 29.33
CA ILE A 356 -51.97 -46.17 28.31
C ILE A 356 -53.43 -46.04 27.83
N PRO A 357 -53.71 -45.80 26.54
CA PRO A 357 -55.06 -45.97 26.00
C PRO A 357 -55.36 -47.46 25.81
N LYS A 358 -56.51 -47.90 26.33
CA LYS A 358 -57.04 -49.26 26.15
C LYS A 358 -57.32 -49.57 24.67
N ALA A 359 -57.05 -50.81 24.29
CA ALA A 359 -57.27 -51.40 22.99
C ALA A 359 -58.74 -51.39 22.55
N SER A 360 -58.98 -51.06 21.27
CA SER A 360 -60.18 -51.47 20.53
C SER A 360 -59.76 -52.29 19.30
N THR A 361 -60.12 -53.56 19.31
CA THR A 361 -60.09 -54.52 18.19
C THR A 361 -60.98 -54.06 17.03
N SER A 362 -60.51 -54.13 15.78
CA SER A 362 -61.02 -55.06 14.76
C SER A 362 -60.50 -54.80 13.33
N GLN A 363 -60.11 -55.90 12.67
CA GLN A 363 -60.20 -56.23 11.23
C GLN A 363 -59.14 -55.77 10.20
N SER A 364 -58.19 -56.69 9.99
CA SER A 364 -57.77 -57.36 8.73
C SER A 364 -57.90 -56.67 7.37
N GLY A 365 -56.78 -56.63 6.63
CA GLY A 365 -56.78 -56.47 5.17
C GLY A 365 -55.40 -56.41 4.49
N LYS A 366 -54.78 -57.58 4.28
CA LYS A 366 -53.84 -58.01 3.20
C LYS A 366 -52.70 -57.08 2.72
N THR A 367 -51.46 -57.58 2.86
CA THR A 367 -50.23 -57.24 2.11
C THR A 367 -50.22 -57.88 0.69
N PRO A 368 -49.35 -57.46 -0.24
CA PRO A 368 -48.04 -58.12 -0.34
C PRO A 368 -46.81 -57.23 -0.67
N SER A 369 -45.74 -57.55 0.05
CA SER A 369 -44.30 -57.59 -0.28
C SER A 369 -43.84 -57.39 -1.74
N ALA A 370 -42.77 -56.60 -1.92
CA ALA A 370 -41.62 -57.00 -2.73
C ALA A 370 -40.32 -56.29 -2.29
N SER A 371 -39.38 -57.11 -1.83
CA SER A 371 -37.97 -56.83 -1.52
C SER A 371 -37.11 -56.79 -2.78
N GLY A 372 -36.05 -55.97 -2.80
CA GLY A 372 -34.99 -56.04 -3.80
C GLY A 372 -33.78 -55.21 -3.40
N SER A 373 -32.65 -55.87 -3.20
CA SER A 373 -31.42 -55.40 -2.56
C SER A 373 -30.23 -55.32 -3.55
N PHE A 374 -29.14 -54.67 -3.12
CA PHE A 374 -27.76 -54.74 -3.66
C PHE A 374 -27.53 -54.04 -5.02
N THR A 375 -26.41 -53.39 -5.38
CA THR A 375 -25.00 -53.46 -4.94
C THR A 375 -24.23 -52.22 -5.42
N GLN A 376 -23.05 -52.00 -4.85
CA GLN A 376 -22.04 -50.99 -5.19
C GLN A 376 -21.13 -51.39 -6.37
N ALA A 377 -20.50 -50.36 -6.99
CA ALA A 377 -19.15 -50.30 -7.58
C ALA A 377 -19.03 -50.05 -9.11
N GLY A 378 -18.18 -49.08 -9.47
CA GLY A 378 -17.58 -48.95 -10.80
C GLY A 378 -17.38 -47.51 -11.30
N ALA A 379 -16.16 -46.98 -11.26
CA ALA A 379 -15.68 -45.90 -12.15
C ALA A 379 -14.98 -46.55 -13.38
N PRO A 380 -14.93 -45.94 -14.59
CA PRO A 380 -13.88 -44.93 -14.88
C PRO A 380 -14.13 -43.90 -16.04
N THR A 381 -13.35 -42.81 -16.03
CA THR A 381 -12.73 -42.00 -17.14
C THR A 381 -13.48 -41.34 -18.33
N THR A 382 -13.25 -40.02 -18.45
CA THR A 382 -12.92 -39.16 -19.64
C THR A 382 -13.91 -38.85 -20.79
N ARG A 383 -14.25 -37.54 -20.92
CA ARG A 383 -14.28 -36.64 -22.11
C ARG A 383 -15.12 -35.41 -21.69
N GLY A 384 -14.73 -34.14 -21.84
CA GLY A 384 -14.16 -33.48 -23.01
C GLY A 384 -15.28 -32.79 -23.79
N GLN A 385 -15.63 -31.54 -23.49
CA GLN A 385 -16.40 -30.63 -24.35
C GLN A 385 -16.17 -29.17 -23.94
N GLY A 386 -15.63 -28.38 -24.87
CA GLY A 386 -15.56 -26.92 -24.79
C GLY A 386 -16.64 -26.28 -25.65
N PHE A 387 -16.99 -25.03 -25.35
CA PHE A 387 -17.73 -24.04 -26.16
C PHE A 387 -17.66 -22.73 -25.33
N SER A 388 -17.54 -21.49 -25.83
CA SER A 388 -17.26 -20.89 -27.13
C SER A 388 -16.98 -19.41 -26.84
N ARG A 389 -15.93 -18.85 -27.46
CA ARG A 389 -15.61 -17.41 -27.48
C ARG A 389 -16.58 -16.74 -28.45
N ARG A 390 -17.42 -15.79 -27.99
CA ARG A 390 -18.06 -14.82 -28.88
C ARG A 390 -17.06 -13.72 -29.24
N THR A 391 -16.62 -13.73 -30.49
CA THR A 391 -16.02 -12.60 -31.20
C THR A 391 -17.07 -11.50 -31.38
N ARG A 392 -16.67 -10.26 -31.10
CA ARG A 392 -17.47 -9.05 -31.35
C ARG A 392 -16.98 -8.48 -32.68
N GLU A 393 -17.78 -8.66 -33.72
CA GLU A 393 -17.60 -8.04 -35.03
C GLU A 393 -17.72 -6.52 -34.93
N GLN A 394 -16.83 -5.84 -35.63
CA GLN A 394 -16.80 -4.40 -35.84
C GLN A 394 -17.83 -4.06 -36.93
N GLY A 395 -18.74 -3.13 -36.64
CA GLY A 395 -19.62 -2.54 -37.64
C GLY A 395 -18.99 -1.27 -38.23
N GLU A 396 -18.78 -1.27 -39.55
CA GLU A 396 -18.58 -0.07 -40.36
C GLU A 396 -19.90 0.74 -40.48
N PRO A 397 -19.85 2.07 -40.61
CA PRO A 397 -21.02 2.88 -40.96
C PRO A 397 -21.18 2.98 -42.50
N PRO A 398 -22.42 3.12 -43.01
CA PRO A 398 -22.68 3.15 -44.44
C PRO A 398 -22.34 4.52 -45.06
N LYS A 399 -21.84 4.45 -46.30
CA LYS A 399 -21.71 5.60 -47.22
C LYS A 399 -22.99 5.79 -48.04
N SER A 400 -23.16 7.04 -48.47
CA SER A 400 -23.94 7.56 -49.63
C SER A 400 -25.27 8.25 -49.25
N PRO A 401 -25.84 9.11 -50.12
CA PRO A 401 -25.63 9.24 -51.56
C PRO A 401 -24.40 10.04 -51.99
#